data_AF-A0A093VJF0-F1
#
_entry.id   AF-A0A093VJF0-F1
#
_cell.length_a   1.000
_cell.length_b   1.000
_cell.length_c   1.000
_cell.angle_alpha   90.00
_cell.angle_beta   90.00
_cell.angle_gamma   90.00
#
_symmetry.space_group_name_H-M   'P 1'
#
loop_
_entity.id
_entity.type
_entity.pdbx_description
1 polymer ?
#
loop_
_entity_poly.entity_id
_entity_poly.type
_entity_poly.pdbx_seq_one_letter_code
_entity_poly.pdbx_strand_id
1 'polypeptide(L)'
;MEEWLHMSLLLEAHRPLGIPTPRPKRHTKRTSRQCAYIKSLDANHMVTTGIEGFGLDAGSDGSYPYTYSEGTNFTALLSIPDIDFGTIHLYPNSWGEALSWGSSWVSTHGAACASIGKPCILEEFGATSDQCANEAPWQATSLNTKGIGADMFWQYGDTLSTGQSPNDGNTIYYGTNTFTCIVTNHVAAIR
;
A
#
# COMPACT_ATOMS: atom_id res chain seq x y z
N MET A 1 -15.32 -19.38 15.11
CA MET A 1 -15.72 -18.09 14.52
C MET A 1 -14.44 -17.41 14.03
N GLU A 2 -13.79 -18.00 13.04
CA GLU A 2 -12.50 -17.57 12.49
C GLU A 2 -12.57 -17.81 10.98
N GLU A 3 -13.09 -16.87 10.19
CA GLU A 3 -13.08 -16.99 8.71
C GLU A 3 -13.04 -15.62 7.98
N TRP A 4 -12.51 -14.55 8.59
CA TRP A 4 -12.56 -13.21 7.97
C TRP A 4 -11.23 -12.46 7.88
N LEU A 5 -10.09 -13.14 7.66
CA LEU A 5 -8.81 -12.43 7.49
C LEU A 5 -7.83 -13.00 6.45
N HIS A 6 -8.25 -13.87 5.52
CA HIS A 6 -7.33 -14.53 4.59
C HIS A 6 -7.73 -14.49 3.11
N MET A 7 -8.27 -13.38 2.61
CA MET A 7 -8.64 -13.28 1.19
C MET A 7 -8.06 -12.07 0.47
N SER A 8 -6.74 -11.94 0.58
CA SER A 8 -5.90 -11.37 -0.49
C SER A 8 -5.17 -12.53 -1.15
N LEU A 9 -5.74 -13.08 -2.22
CA LEU A 9 -5.09 -14.10 -3.04
C LEU A 9 -3.88 -13.45 -3.75
N LEU A 10 -2.74 -13.50 -3.07
CA LEU A 10 -1.41 -13.15 -3.57
C LEU A 10 -1.05 -14.03 -4.77
N LEU A 11 -1.04 -13.48 -5.99
CA LEU A 11 -0.16 -13.99 -7.03
C LEU A 11 1.03 -13.03 -7.21
N GLU A 12 2.19 -13.53 -6.80
CA GLU A 12 3.54 -12.92 -6.74
C GLU A 12 3.77 -11.88 -5.62
N ALA A 13 3.95 -12.44 -4.42
CA ALA A 13 4.86 -12.07 -3.32
C ALA A 13 5.01 -10.57 -3.00
N HIS A 14 4.54 -10.19 -1.81
CA HIS A 14 5.04 -9.09 -0.97
C HIS A 14 6.34 -8.47 -1.53
N ARG A 15 6.21 -7.35 -2.25
CA ARG A 15 7.25 -6.69 -3.08
C ARG A 15 7.75 -7.52 -4.27
N PRO A 16 6.99 -7.59 -5.40
CA PRO A 16 7.48 -8.21 -6.62
C PRO A 16 8.49 -7.28 -7.31
N LEU A 17 9.71 -7.20 -6.76
CA LEU A 17 10.84 -6.55 -7.41
C LEU A 17 11.19 -7.33 -8.68
N GLY A 18 11.10 -6.66 -9.83
CA GLY A 18 11.45 -7.25 -11.10
C GLY A 18 12.94 -7.61 -11.16
N ILE A 19 13.26 -8.80 -11.69
CA ILE A 19 14.59 -9.14 -12.23
C ILE A 19 15.10 -7.94 -13.07
N PRO A 20 16.40 -7.55 -13.04
CA PRO A 20 16.96 -6.21 -13.38
C PRO A 20 16.79 -5.74 -14.84
N THR A 21 15.60 -5.86 -15.39
CA THR A 21 15.26 -5.41 -16.73
C THR A 21 13.98 -4.58 -16.59
N PRO A 22 14.08 -3.24 -16.67
CA PRO A 22 12.93 -2.36 -16.55
C PRO A 22 12.01 -2.59 -17.75
N ARG A 23 11.08 -3.52 -17.60
CA ARG A 23 10.14 -3.91 -18.65
C ARG A 23 8.71 -3.88 -18.10
N PRO A 24 8.16 -2.68 -17.79
CA PRO A 24 6.79 -2.53 -17.28
C PRO A 24 5.75 -3.28 -18.09
N LYS A 25 5.86 -3.26 -19.43
CA LYS A 25 4.96 -3.99 -20.33
C LYS A 25 4.94 -5.51 -20.10
N ARG A 26 6.07 -6.11 -19.70
CA ARG A 26 6.12 -7.54 -19.39
C ARG A 26 5.44 -7.84 -18.05
N HIS A 27 5.64 -6.97 -17.06
CA HIS A 27 4.97 -7.07 -15.76
C HIS A 27 3.45 -7.02 -15.94
N THR A 28 2.93 -5.98 -16.61
CA THR A 28 1.49 -5.82 -16.89
C THR A 28 0.88 -7.03 -17.60
N LYS A 29 1.60 -7.60 -18.59
CA LYS A 29 1.12 -8.80 -19.31
C LYS A 29 1.04 -10.03 -18.43
N ARG A 30 2.00 -10.24 -17.53
CA ARG A 30 2.00 -11.36 -16.58
C ARG A 30 0.86 -11.19 -15.58
N THR A 31 0.77 -10.02 -14.95
CA THR A 31 -0.30 -9.68 -13.99
C THR A 31 -1.68 -9.86 -14.60
N SER A 32 -1.91 -9.37 -15.82
CA SER A 32 -3.21 -9.53 -16.49
C SER A 32 -3.60 -11.01 -16.67
N ARG A 33 -2.66 -11.90 -17.00
CA ARG A 33 -2.94 -13.34 -17.11
C ARG A 33 -3.24 -13.98 -15.77
N GLN A 34 -2.57 -13.54 -14.72
CA GLN A 34 -2.76 -14.05 -13.36
C GLN A 34 -4.10 -13.60 -12.77
N CYS A 35 -4.46 -12.33 -12.91
CA CYS A 35 -5.75 -11.81 -12.48
C CYS A 35 -6.90 -12.49 -13.23
N ALA A 36 -6.79 -12.66 -14.55
CA ALA A 36 -7.78 -13.40 -15.33
C ALA A 36 -7.93 -14.86 -14.86
N TYR A 37 -6.82 -15.51 -14.51
CA TYR A 37 -6.86 -16.87 -13.95
C TYR A 37 -7.53 -16.90 -12.58
N ILE A 38 -7.22 -15.98 -11.66
CA ILE A 38 -7.87 -15.88 -10.35
C ILE A 38 -9.38 -15.66 -10.54
N LYS A 39 -9.79 -14.71 -11.38
CA LYS A 39 -11.21 -14.45 -11.68
C LYS A 39 -11.92 -15.64 -12.31
N SER A 40 -11.20 -16.52 -13.02
CA SER A 40 -11.77 -17.76 -13.55
C SER A 40 -12.01 -18.83 -12.48
N LEU A 41 -11.28 -18.77 -11.36
CA LEU A 41 -11.48 -19.64 -10.20
C LEU A 41 -12.53 -19.05 -9.24
N ASP A 42 -12.54 -17.72 -9.10
CA ASP A 42 -13.41 -16.99 -8.19
C ASP A 42 -13.77 -15.61 -8.75
N ALA A 43 -15.01 -15.48 -9.23
CA ALA A 43 -15.54 -14.25 -9.78
C ALA A 43 -16.16 -13.31 -8.73
N ASN A 44 -16.29 -13.75 -7.47
CA ASN A 44 -17.00 -13.00 -6.43
C ASN A 44 -16.08 -12.05 -5.66
N HIS A 45 -14.79 -12.37 -5.58
CA HIS A 45 -13.84 -11.61 -4.78
C HIS A 45 -13.01 -10.61 -5.59
N MET A 46 -12.65 -9.51 -4.92
CA MET A 46 -11.76 -8.51 -5.49
C MET A 46 -10.33 -9.05 -5.64
N VAL A 47 -9.61 -8.54 -6.64
CA VAL A 47 -8.23 -8.88 -6.95
C VAL A 47 -7.43 -7.60 -7.11
N THR A 48 -6.21 -7.60 -6.58
CA THR A 48 -5.24 -6.49 -6.71
C THR A 48 -3.83 -7.04 -6.98
N THR A 49 -2.82 -6.17 -7.02
CA THR A 49 -1.43 -6.54 -7.30
C THR A 49 -0.54 -6.67 -6.07
N GLY A 50 -0.78 -5.90 -5.00
CA GLY A 50 0.16 -5.79 -3.88
C GLY A 50 1.49 -5.12 -4.24
N ILE A 51 1.49 -4.23 -5.24
CA ILE A 51 2.68 -3.44 -5.58
C ILE A 51 2.84 -2.25 -4.62
N GLU A 52 4.07 -1.75 -4.50
CA GLU A 52 4.41 -0.60 -3.66
C GLU A 52 3.88 0.75 -4.21
N GLY A 53 3.48 0.81 -5.48
CA GLY A 53 3.01 2.04 -6.14
C GLY A 53 4.00 2.66 -7.13
N PHE A 54 5.21 2.12 -7.25
CA PHE A 54 6.26 2.72 -8.08
C PHE A 54 5.90 2.85 -9.57
N GLY A 55 6.49 3.86 -10.20
CA GLY A 55 6.31 4.17 -11.62
C GLY A 55 5.02 4.93 -11.88
N LEU A 56 5.03 6.22 -11.59
CA LEU A 56 3.89 7.14 -11.74
C LEU A 56 4.38 8.50 -12.27
N ASP A 57 3.88 8.94 -13.42
CA ASP A 57 4.23 10.26 -13.96
C ASP A 57 3.48 11.41 -13.25
N ALA A 58 2.25 11.16 -12.82
CA ALA A 58 1.39 12.18 -12.24
C ALA A 58 1.94 12.62 -10.86
N GLY A 59 2.22 13.92 -10.73
CA GLY A 59 2.76 14.48 -9.48
C GLY A 59 4.20 14.05 -9.17
N SER A 60 4.91 13.47 -10.15
CA SER A 60 6.31 13.09 -9.99
C SER A 60 7.20 14.30 -9.71
N ASP A 61 8.06 14.18 -8.70
CA ASP A 61 9.14 15.11 -8.37
C ASP A 61 10.51 14.62 -8.89
N GLY A 62 10.53 13.52 -9.66
CA GLY A 62 11.74 12.88 -10.15
C GLY A 62 12.45 11.97 -9.15
N SER A 63 11.93 11.80 -7.94
CA SER A 63 12.46 10.84 -6.97
C SER A 63 12.35 9.39 -7.49
N TYR A 64 13.25 8.54 -6.98
CA TYR A 64 13.35 7.14 -7.36
C TYR A 64 12.00 6.39 -7.35
N PRO A 65 11.13 6.53 -6.32
CA PRO A 65 9.83 5.86 -6.27
C PRO A 65 8.89 6.19 -7.44
N TYR A 66 8.93 7.42 -7.97
CA TYR A 66 8.10 7.79 -9.12
C TYR A 66 8.65 7.23 -10.44
N THR A 67 9.92 6.84 -10.49
CA THR A 67 10.53 6.29 -11.70
C THR A 67 10.10 4.85 -11.98
N TYR A 68 10.44 4.36 -13.17
CA TYR A 68 10.12 3.01 -13.64
C TYR A 68 11.24 1.99 -13.38
N SER A 69 12.21 2.31 -12.52
CA SER A 69 13.41 1.47 -12.30
C SER A 69 13.08 0.09 -11.75
N GLU A 70 12.03 -0.02 -10.93
CA GLU A 70 11.54 -1.30 -10.38
C GLU A 70 10.69 -2.11 -11.38
N GLY A 71 10.53 -1.59 -12.61
CA GLY A 71 9.83 -2.30 -13.67
C GLY A 71 8.31 -2.37 -13.49
N THR A 72 7.73 -1.55 -12.62
CA THR A 72 6.30 -1.34 -12.47
C THR A 72 5.87 -0.07 -13.19
N ASN A 73 4.61 0.00 -13.61
CA ASN A 73 3.94 1.25 -14.00
C ASN A 73 2.57 1.20 -13.34
N PHE A 74 2.36 2.06 -12.35
CA PHE A 74 1.21 2.04 -11.47
C PHE A 74 -0.11 2.13 -12.25
N THR A 75 -0.24 3.16 -13.09
CA THR A 75 -1.47 3.39 -13.85
C THR A 75 -1.75 2.29 -14.88
N ALA A 76 -0.72 1.74 -15.51
CA ALA A 76 -0.87 0.64 -16.47
C ALA A 76 -1.32 -0.66 -15.79
N LEU A 77 -0.81 -0.94 -14.58
CA LEU A 77 -1.25 -2.09 -13.78
C LEU A 77 -2.68 -1.89 -13.28
N LEU A 78 -2.99 -0.73 -12.70
CA LEU A 78 -4.34 -0.43 -12.21
C LEU A 78 -5.39 -0.45 -13.33
N SER A 79 -5.01 -0.17 -14.57
CA SER A 79 -5.90 -0.21 -15.75
C SER A 79 -6.22 -1.62 -16.26
N ILE A 80 -5.62 -2.68 -15.72
CA ILE A 80 -5.99 -4.06 -16.08
C ILE A 80 -7.45 -4.31 -15.68
N PRO A 81 -8.31 -4.86 -16.56
CA PRO A 81 -9.74 -5.04 -16.27
C PRO A 81 -10.03 -5.87 -15.01
N ASP A 82 -9.26 -6.94 -14.79
CA ASP A 82 -9.45 -7.89 -13.68
C ASP A 82 -8.81 -7.44 -12.35
N ILE A 83 -8.29 -6.21 -12.28
CA ILE A 83 -7.85 -5.58 -11.03
C ILE A 83 -8.97 -4.66 -10.55
N ASP A 84 -9.40 -4.80 -9.30
CA ASP A 84 -10.54 -4.05 -8.76
C ASP A 84 -10.09 -2.75 -8.06
N PHE A 85 -8.90 -2.76 -7.46
CA PHE A 85 -8.34 -1.61 -6.73
C PHE A 85 -6.80 -1.62 -6.78
N GLY A 86 -6.17 -0.48 -6.54
CA GLY A 86 -4.71 -0.35 -6.49
C GLY A 86 -4.17 -0.42 -5.05
N THR A 87 -2.92 -0.84 -4.92
CA THR A 87 -2.17 -0.84 -3.65
C THR A 87 -1.03 0.14 -3.73
N ILE A 88 -0.79 0.85 -2.63
CA ILE A 88 0.39 1.71 -2.46
C ILE A 88 1.01 1.41 -1.10
N HIS A 89 2.33 1.33 -1.06
CA HIS A 89 3.10 1.23 0.17
C HIS A 89 3.79 2.56 0.44
N LEU A 90 4.35 2.78 1.64
CA LEU A 90 5.05 4.01 1.98
C LEU A 90 6.14 3.79 3.04
N TYR A 91 7.40 3.82 2.61
CA TYR A 91 8.57 3.71 3.49
C TYR A 91 9.66 4.74 3.11
N PRO A 92 9.46 6.05 3.40
CA PRO A 92 10.37 7.09 2.93
C PRO A 92 11.85 6.84 3.28
N ASN A 93 12.13 6.39 4.51
CA ASN A 93 13.51 6.12 4.94
C ASN A 93 14.19 5.04 4.09
N SER A 94 13.47 3.99 3.69
CA SER A 94 13.99 2.91 2.85
C SER A 94 14.22 3.35 1.40
N TRP A 95 13.49 4.38 0.96
CA TRP A 95 13.54 4.88 -0.42
C TRP A 95 14.44 6.09 -0.60
N GLY A 96 15.07 6.57 0.49
CA GLY A 96 15.93 7.75 0.47
C GLY A 96 15.18 9.07 0.53
N GLU A 97 13.91 9.04 0.93
CA GLU A 97 13.02 10.20 0.99
C GLU A 97 12.79 10.70 2.43
N ALA A 98 12.43 11.98 2.56
CA ALA A 98 12.05 12.57 3.84
C ALA A 98 10.66 12.08 4.28
N LEU A 99 10.41 11.95 5.59
CA LEU A 99 9.09 11.52 6.10
C LEU A 99 7.95 12.48 5.68
N SER A 100 8.24 13.77 5.53
CA SER A 100 7.28 14.77 5.03
C SER A 100 6.85 14.55 3.57
N TRP A 101 7.62 13.79 2.79
CA TRP A 101 7.29 13.44 1.40
C TRP A 101 6.08 12.51 1.30
N GLY A 102 5.83 11.70 2.33
CA GLY A 102 4.79 10.65 2.29
C GLY A 102 3.38 11.15 2.02
N SER A 103 2.99 12.33 2.52
CA SER A 103 1.68 12.91 2.20
C SER A 103 1.54 13.22 0.70
N SER A 104 2.61 13.70 0.05
CA SER A 104 2.59 13.93 -1.41
C SER A 104 2.34 12.62 -2.14
N TRP A 105 3.10 11.57 -1.81
CA TRP A 105 2.96 10.23 -2.36
C TRP A 105 1.53 9.67 -2.26
N VAL A 106 0.91 9.75 -1.08
CA VAL A 106 -0.48 9.29 -0.88
C VAL A 106 -1.45 10.10 -1.74
N SER A 107 -1.30 11.43 -1.76
CA SER A 107 -2.23 12.31 -2.49
C SER A 107 -2.16 12.13 -4.01
N THR A 108 -0.97 11.95 -4.58
CA THR A 108 -0.75 11.76 -6.03
C THR A 108 -1.29 10.41 -6.49
N HIS A 109 -1.10 9.35 -5.70
CA HIS A 109 -1.68 8.04 -6.00
C HIS A 109 -3.20 8.07 -5.91
N GLY A 110 -3.77 8.66 -4.86
CA GLY A 110 -5.21 8.80 -4.74
C GLY A 110 -5.82 9.51 -5.96
N ALA A 111 -5.20 10.60 -6.42
CA ALA A 111 -5.62 11.29 -7.65
C ALA A 111 -5.54 10.38 -8.89
N ALA A 112 -4.46 9.59 -9.04
CA ALA A 112 -4.32 8.64 -10.15
C ALA A 112 -5.43 7.56 -10.12
N CYS A 113 -5.71 6.99 -8.95
CA CYS A 113 -6.77 5.99 -8.77
C CYS A 113 -8.15 6.57 -9.07
N ALA A 114 -8.45 7.76 -8.55
CA ALA A 114 -9.67 8.49 -8.86
C ALA A 114 -9.82 8.78 -10.35
N SER A 115 -8.73 9.07 -11.06
CA SER A 115 -8.76 9.33 -12.51
C SER A 115 -9.06 8.09 -13.34
N ILE A 116 -8.61 6.91 -12.88
CA ILE A 116 -8.88 5.61 -13.50
C ILE A 116 -10.28 5.08 -13.13
N GLY A 117 -10.87 5.59 -12.05
CA GLY A 117 -12.19 5.15 -11.57
C GLY A 117 -12.13 3.88 -10.71
N LYS A 118 -10.97 3.59 -10.09
CA LYS A 118 -10.79 2.49 -9.13
C LYS A 118 -10.27 3.05 -7.80
N PRO A 119 -10.69 2.52 -6.64
CA PRO A 119 -10.13 2.93 -5.38
C PRO A 119 -8.68 2.43 -5.22
N CYS A 120 -7.97 3.03 -4.28
CA CYS A 120 -6.68 2.56 -3.81
C CYS A 120 -6.65 2.37 -2.30
N ILE A 121 -5.78 1.46 -1.86
CA ILE A 121 -5.50 1.20 -0.45
C ILE A 121 -4.05 1.59 -0.20
N LEU A 122 -3.82 2.44 0.80
CA LEU A 122 -2.49 2.60 1.42
C LEU A 122 -2.23 1.36 2.26
N GLU A 123 -1.76 0.31 1.60
CA GLU A 123 -1.76 -1.08 2.10
C GLU A 123 -0.63 -1.34 3.12
N GLU A 124 0.46 -0.58 3.04
CA GLU A 124 1.51 -0.59 4.05
C GLU A 124 2.10 0.81 4.22
N PHE A 125 2.37 1.20 5.46
CA PHE A 125 3.17 2.38 5.77
C PHE A 125 3.82 2.24 7.14
N GLY A 126 5.01 2.83 7.29
CA GLY A 126 5.71 2.83 8.57
C GLY A 126 6.84 3.84 8.62
N ALA A 127 7.07 4.39 9.82
CA ALA A 127 8.25 5.15 10.16
C ALA A 127 8.99 4.46 11.33
N THR A 128 10.32 4.40 11.29
CA THR A 128 11.07 3.75 12.39
C THR A 128 11.41 4.70 13.54
N SER A 129 10.92 5.95 13.50
CA SER A 129 11.16 6.98 14.51
C SER A 129 9.97 7.93 14.60
N ASP A 130 9.62 8.36 15.82
CA ASP A 130 8.52 9.30 16.09
C ASP A 130 7.22 8.94 15.33
N GLN A 131 6.86 7.66 15.32
CA GLN A 131 5.76 7.07 14.53
C GLN A 131 4.49 7.90 14.54
N CYS A 132 3.99 8.28 15.73
CA CYS A 132 2.81 9.11 15.86
C CYS A 132 2.90 10.44 15.09
N ALA A 133 4.03 11.13 15.17
CA ALA A 133 4.21 12.44 14.54
C ALA A 133 4.36 12.34 13.01
N ASN A 134 4.91 11.22 12.52
CA ASN A 134 5.21 11.03 11.10
C ASN A 134 4.09 10.32 10.34
N GLU A 135 3.43 9.34 10.94
CA GLU A 135 2.41 8.52 10.28
C GLU A 135 1.00 9.13 10.38
N ALA A 136 0.66 9.86 11.46
CA ALA A 136 -0.66 10.49 11.59
C ALA A 136 -0.97 11.51 10.46
N PRO A 137 0.01 12.32 9.97
CA PRO A 137 -0.20 13.14 8.76
C PRO A 137 -0.51 12.31 7.50
N TRP A 138 0.08 11.12 7.35
CA TRP A 138 -0.20 10.24 6.21
C TRP A 138 -1.61 9.66 6.30
N GLN A 139 -2.05 9.24 7.49
CA GLN A 139 -3.43 8.81 7.76
C GLN A 139 -4.45 9.92 7.49
N ALA A 140 -4.17 11.14 7.96
CA ALA A 140 -5.02 12.29 7.66
C ALA A 140 -5.05 12.59 6.15
N THR A 141 -3.93 12.42 5.44
CA THR A 141 -3.88 12.60 3.99
C THR A 141 -4.68 11.52 3.26
N SER A 142 -4.51 10.26 3.66
CA SER A 142 -5.28 9.10 3.18
C SER A 142 -6.78 9.36 3.28
N LEU A 143 -7.27 9.68 4.49
CA LEU A 143 -8.68 9.94 4.77
C LEU A 143 -9.28 11.07 3.93
N ASN A 144 -8.50 12.11 3.63
CA ASN A 144 -8.98 13.30 2.91
C ASN A 144 -8.73 13.26 1.39
N THR A 145 -8.03 12.25 0.88
CA THR A 145 -7.68 12.17 -0.55
C THR A 145 -8.72 11.36 -1.31
N LYS A 146 -9.41 12.00 -2.26
CA LYS A 146 -10.29 11.30 -3.20
C LYS A 146 -9.51 10.21 -3.93
N GLY A 147 -10.03 8.99 -3.92
CA GLY A 147 -9.44 7.83 -4.57
C GLY A 147 -8.73 6.88 -3.61
N ILE A 148 -8.41 7.32 -2.39
CA ILE A 148 -8.01 6.40 -1.32
C ILE A 148 -9.27 5.92 -0.59
N GLY A 149 -9.44 4.61 -0.49
CA GLY A 149 -10.60 3.96 0.13
C GLY A 149 -10.31 3.36 1.51
N ALA A 150 -9.05 3.07 1.81
CA ALA A 150 -8.60 2.53 3.09
C ALA A 150 -7.08 2.72 3.27
N ASP A 151 -6.62 2.56 4.51
CA ASP A 151 -5.21 2.47 4.86
C ASP A 151 -4.95 1.41 5.94
N MET A 152 -3.75 0.83 5.92
CA MET A 152 -3.31 -0.30 6.74
C MET A 152 -1.86 -0.06 7.18
N PHE A 153 -1.65 0.29 8.45
CA PHE A 153 -0.29 0.51 8.97
C PHE A 153 0.50 -0.80 9.04
N TRP A 154 1.81 -0.72 8.83
CA TRP A 154 2.73 -1.82 9.02
C TRP A 154 3.51 -1.59 10.32
N GLN A 155 3.41 -2.42 11.36
CA GLN A 155 2.54 -3.60 11.49
C GLN A 155 1.96 -3.71 12.90
N TYR A 156 0.91 -4.51 13.05
CA TYR A 156 0.31 -4.78 14.36
C TYR A 156 1.30 -5.50 15.28
N GLY A 157 1.38 -5.03 16.52
CA GLY A 157 2.12 -5.68 17.60
C GLY A 157 1.23 -6.08 18.76
N ASP A 158 1.55 -7.20 19.40
CA ASP A 158 0.84 -7.67 20.58
C ASP A 158 1.77 -8.42 21.55
N THR A 159 1.26 -8.73 22.74
CA THR A 159 1.87 -9.67 23.68
C THR A 159 1.14 -11.01 23.59
N LEU A 160 1.78 -11.97 22.93
CA LEU A 160 1.29 -13.34 22.79
C LEU A 160 1.65 -14.17 24.03
N SER A 161 1.13 -15.40 24.11
CA SER A 161 1.48 -16.35 25.19
C SER A 161 2.98 -16.69 25.24
N THR A 162 3.69 -16.47 24.13
CA THR A 162 5.14 -16.71 23.98
C THR A 162 5.99 -15.43 24.16
N GLY A 163 5.38 -14.31 24.56
CA GLY A 163 6.04 -13.01 24.66
C GLY A 163 5.60 -12.05 23.55
N GLN A 164 6.37 -10.97 23.37
CA GLN A 164 6.07 -9.97 22.32
C GLN A 164 6.09 -10.62 20.93
N SER A 165 5.14 -10.20 20.09
CA SER A 165 5.16 -10.48 18.65
C SER A 165 6.42 -9.89 17.98
N PRO A 166 6.73 -10.26 16.73
CA PRO A 166 7.87 -9.69 16.01
C PRO A 166 7.90 -8.16 16.00
N ASN A 167 9.11 -7.61 16.14
CA ASN A 167 9.38 -6.18 16.05
C ASN A 167 10.47 -5.93 15.00
N ASP A 168 10.09 -5.35 13.88
CA ASP A 168 11.01 -4.93 12.82
C ASP A 168 11.35 -3.44 12.86
N GLY A 169 10.94 -2.74 13.92
CA GLY A 169 11.09 -1.30 14.10
C GLY A 169 9.88 -0.48 13.67
N ASN A 170 8.94 -1.05 12.92
CA ASN A 170 7.67 -0.39 12.55
C ASN A 170 6.48 -0.87 13.40
N THR A 171 6.66 -1.92 14.20
CA THR A 171 5.58 -2.54 14.98
C THR A 171 4.91 -1.56 15.96
N ILE A 172 3.59 -1.42 15.84
CA ILE A 172 2.74 -0.62 16.74
C ILE A 172 2.02 -1.57 17.71
N TYR A 173 2.51 -1.62 18.95
CA TYR A 173 1.98 -2.54 19.97
C TYR A 173 0.66 -2.06 20.57
N TYR A 174 -0.31 -2.98 20.65
CA TYR A 174 -1.58 -2.77 21.36
C TYR A 174 -1.36 -2.25 22.79
N GLY A 175 -2.20 -1.30 23.20
CA GLY A 175 -2.16 -0.69 24.54
C GLY A 175 -1.09 0.38 24.74
N THR A 176 -0.28 0.72 23.73
CA THR A 176 0.72 1.80 23.81
C THR A 176 0.15 3.17 23.44
N ASN A 177 0.91 4.23 23.77
CA ASN A 177 0.59 5.60 23.33
C ASN A 177 0.62 5.73 21.80
N THR A 178 1.55 5.05 21.12
CA THR A 178 1.60 5.01 19.66
C THR A 178 0.36 4.34 19.08
N PHE A 179 -0.11 3.24 19.66
CA PHE A 179 -1.36 2.60 19.22
C PHE A 179 -2.59 3.49 19.45
N THR A 180 -2.62 4.23 20.55
CA THR A 180 -3.68 5.23 20.77
C THR A 180 -3.66 6.28 19.66
N CYS A 181 -2.48 6.79 19.30
CA CYS A 181 -2.31 7.78 18.25
C CYS A 181 -2.67 7.26 16.85
N ILE A 182 -2.07 6.15 16.42
CA ILE A 182 -2.18 5.65 15.04
C ILE A 182 -3.43 4.80 14.82
N VAL A 183 -3.96 4.14 15.85
CA VAL A 183 -5.13 3.26 15.69
C VAL A 183 -6.37 3.88 16.30
N THR A 184 -6.35 4.16 17.61
CA THR A 184 -7.59 4.58 18.30
C THR A 184 -8.10 5.93 17.79
N ASN A 185 -7.22 6.92 17.65
CA ASN A 185 -7.61 8.25 17.18
C ASN A 185 -7.96 8.24 15.68
N HIS A 186 -7.25 7.46 14.86
CA HIS A 186 -7.54 7.36 13.42
C HIS A 186 -8.91 6.70 13.17
N VAL A 187 -9.20 5.58 13.84
CA VAL A 187 -10.52 4.94 13.76
C VAL A 187 -11.64 5.89 14.19
N ALA A 188 -11.42 6.69 15.23
CA ALA A 188 -12.39 7.70 15.66
C ALA A 188 -12.57 8.86 14.66
N ALA A 189 -11.58 9.11 13.80
CA ALA A 189 -11.64 10.15 12.77
C ALA A 189 -12.35 9.68 11.49
N ILE A 190 -12.35 8.38 11.21
CA ILE A 190 -13.11 7.76 10.10
C ILE A 190 -14.61 7.84 10.45
N ARG A 191 -15.41 8.48 9.58
CA ARG A 191 -16.85 8.71 9.76
C ARG A 191 -17.70 7.88 8.84
#